data_AF-A0A521M3I1-F1
#
_entry.id   AF-A0A521M3I1-F1
#
_cell.length_a   1.000
_cell.length_b   1.000
_cell.length_c   1.000
_cell.angle_alpha   90.00
_cell.angle_beta   90.00
_cell.angle_gamma   90.00
#
_symmetry.space_group_name_H-M   'P 1'
#
loop_
_entity.id
_entity.type
_entity.pdbx_description
1 polymer ?
#
loop_
_entity_poly.entity_id
_entity_poly.type
_entity_poly.pdbx_seq_one_letter_code
_entity_poly.pdbx_strand_id
1 'polypeptide(L)' 'HPGPMNRGVEIDSEVADDLDRSVIHEQVEMGVAVRMACLEALIGGRRNQIGAVA' A
#
# COMPACT_ATOMS: atom_id res chain seq x y z
N HIS A 1 0.32 6.43 6.81
CA HIS A 1 -1.03 6.89 7.19
C HIS A 1 -1.74 7.26 5.91
N PRO A 2 -2.85 6.59 5.55
CA PRO A 2 -3.57 6.90 4.32
C PRO A 2 -4.14 8.33 4.37
N GLY A 3 -4.04 9.07 3.26
CA GLY A 3 -4.58 10.42 3.13
C GLY A 3 -5.99 10.48 2.50
N PRO A 4 -6.65 11.66 2.51
CA PRO A 4 -6.21 12.91 3.14
C PRO A 4 -6.25 12.81 4.68
N MET A 5 -5.37 13.56 5.35
CA MET A 5 -5.13 13.46 6.79
C MET A 5 -5.23 14.83 7.46
N ASN A 6 -5.93 14.89 8.59
CA ASN A 6 -6.18 16.14 9.32
C ASN A 6 -5.03 16.44 10.30
N ARG A 7 -4.16 17.38 9.93
CA ARG A 7 -3.02 17.82 10.76
C ARG A 7 -3.49 18.47 12.06
N GLY A 8 -2.81 18.16 13.16
CA GLY A 8 -3.14 18.67 14.50
C GLY A 8 -4.42 18.08 15.12
N VAL A 9 -5.07 17.13 14.43
CA VAL A 9 -6.25 16.41 14.93
C VAL A 9 -6.01 14.90 14.93
N GLU A 10 -5.73 14.33 13.75
CA GLU A 10 -5.47 12.89 13.57
C GLU A 10 -3.99 12.56 13.75
N ILE A 11 -3.12 13.50 13.37
CA ILE A 11 -1.67 13.33 13.40
C ILE A 11 -0.97 14.67 13.55
N ASP A 12 0.07 14.69 14.39
CA ASP A 12 0.94 15.84 14.56
C ASP A 12 1.78 16.07 13.29
N SER A 13 2.01 17.34 12.95
CA SER A 13 2.81 17.69 11.77
C SER A 13 4.26 17.22 11.90
N GLU A 14 4.87 17.31 13.08
CA GLU A 14 6.24 16.87 13.30
C GLU A 14 6.38 15.37 13.04
N VAL A 15 5.39 14.57 13.46
CA VAL A 15 5.39 13.12 13.23
C VAL A 15 5.16 12.78 11.76
N ALA A 16 4.23 13.48 11.11
CA ALA A 16 3.89 13.21 9.73
C ALA A 16 4.97 13.64 8.74
N ASP A 17 5.73 14.69 9.06
CA ASP A 17 6.77 15.28 8.20
C ASP A 17 8.20 14.91 8.63
N ASP A 18 8.36 14.08 9.67
CA ASP A 18 9.64 13.51 10.11
C ASP A 18 10.29 12.73 8.95
N LEU A 19 11.35 13.28 8.35
CA LEU A 19 12.01 12.71 7.19
C LEU A 19 12.71 11.37 7.48
N ASP A 20 13.07 11.11 8.74
CA ASP A 20 13.81 9.92 9.13
C ASP A 20 12.89 8.77 9.57
N ARG A 21 11.65 9.10 9.99
CA ARG A 21 10.72 8.12 10.56
C ARG A 21 9.38 8.00 9.83
N SER A 22 8.94 9.04 9.15
CA SER A 22 7.66 9.03 8.45
C SER A 22 7.77 8.27 7.13
N VAL A 23 6.98 7.20 7.02
CA VAL A 23 6.85 6.40 5.78
C VAL A 23 5.60 6.77 4.97
N ILE A 24 4.96 7.91 5.28
CA ILE A 24 3.68 8.29 4.64
C ILE A 24 3.86 8.47 3.14
N HIS A 25 4.93 9.15 2.71
CA HIS A 25 5.21 9.38 1.29
C HIS A 25 5.52 8.07 0.55
N GLU A 26 6.39 7.24 1.11
CA GLU A 26 6.69 5.91 0.56
C GLU A 26 5.43 5.04 0.45
N GLN A 27 4.59 5.04 1.48
CA GLN A 27 3.32 4.30 1.48
C GLN A 27 2.33 4.77 0.39
N VAL A 28 2.34 6.06 0.02
CA VAL A 28 1.52 6.57 -1.09
C VAL A 28 2.10 6.14 -2.43
N GLU A 29 3.41 6.29 -2.61
CA GLU A 29 4.13 5.88 -3.82
C GLU A 29 3.94 4.38 -4.11
N MET A 30 4.03 3.55 -3.07
CA MET A 30 3.88 2.10 -3.18
C MET A 30 2.44 1.64 -3.48
N GLY A 31 1.44 2.53 -3.42
CA GLY A 31 0.04 2.16 -3.55
C GLY A 31 -0.31 1.47 -4.88
N VAL A 32 0.28 1.90 -6.00
CA VAL A 32 0.04 1.27 -7.31
C VAL A 32 0.65 -0.13 -7.34
N ALA A 33 1.90 -0.28 -6.90
CA ALA A 33 2.61 -1.55 -6.89
C ALA A 33 1.87 -2.61 -6.05
N VAL A 34 1.39 -2.24 -4.86
CA VAL A 34 0.61 -3.15 -4.00
C VAL A 34 -0.68 -3.59 -4.69
N ARG A 35 -1.43 -2.67 -5.32
CA ARG A 35 -2.66 -3.03 -6.05
C ARG A 35 -2.36 -3.94 -7.24
N MET A 36 -1.29 -3.68 -7.98
CA MET A 36 -0.86 -4.54 -9.08
C MET A 36 -0.52 -5.94 -8.59
N ALA A 37 0.23 -6.07 -7.49
CA ALA A 37 0.55 -7.36 -6.88
C ALA A 37 -0.71 -8.11 -6.41
N CYS A 38 -1.68 -7.42 -5.80
CA CYS A 38 -2.96 -8.01 -5.42
C CYS A 38 -3.75 -8.52 -6.64
N LEU A 39 -3.83 -7.72 -7.71
CA LEU A 39 -4.49 -8.12 -8.95
C LEU A 39 -3.77 -9.30 -9.61
N GLU A 40 -2.44 -9.27 -9.66
CA GLU A 40 -1.62 -10.37 -10.14
C GLU A 40 -1.88 -11.64 -9.33
N ALA A 41 -1.90 -11.58 -8.00
CA ALA A 41 -2.19 -12.74 -7.16
C ALA A 41 -3.59 -13.32 -7.42
N LEU A 42 -4.61 -12.46 -7.62
CA LEU A 42 -5.98 -12.90 -7.90
C LEU A 42 -6.17 -13.43 -9.33
N ILE A 43 -5.41 -12.92 -10.30
CA ILE A 43 -5.47 -13.35 -11.70
C ILE A 43 -4.57 -14.59 -11.91
N GLY A 44 -3.36 -14.58 -11.36
CA GLY A 44 -2.36 -15.66 -11.37
C GLY A 44 -2.74 -16.84 -10.48
N GLY A 45 -3.42 -16.61 -9.35
CA GLY A 45 -3.97 -17.68 -8.49
C GLY A 45 -5.01 -18.55 -9.22
N ARG A 46 -5.76 -17.98 -10.17
CA ARG A 46 -6.62 -18.76 -11.09
C ARG A 46 -5.80 -19.62 -12.06
N ARG A 47 -4.65 -19.14 -12.51
CA ARG A 47 -3.73 -19.89 -13.39
C ARG A 47 -3.07 -21.08 -12.65
N ASN A 48 -2.65 -20.89 -11.40
CA ASN A 48 -2.06 -21.96 -10.58
C ASN A 48 -3.08 -23.01 -10.12
N GLN A 49 -4.37 -22.67 -9.98
CA GLN A 49 -5.41 -23.66 -9.64
C GLN A 49 -5.82 -24.54 -10.83
N ILE A 50 -5.83 -24.01 -12.07
CA ILE A 50 -6.17 -24.81 -13.26
C ILE A 50 -5.02 -25.76 -13.63
N GLY A 51 -3.76 -25.38 -13.38
CA GLY A 51 -2.59 -26.25 -13.59
C GLY A 51 -2.38 -27.31 -12.50
N ALA A 52 -3.06 -27.22 -11.35
CA ALA A 52 -2.97 -28.19 -10.26
C ALA A 52 -4.06 -29.28 -10.32
N VAL A 53 -5.02 -29.15 -11.24
CA VAL A 53 -6.13 -30.11 -11.46
C VAL A 53 -5.97 -30.84 -12.81
N ALA A 54 -4.86 -30.62 -13.53
CA ALA A 54 -4.51 -31.34 -14.76
C ALA A 54 -3.49 -32.44 -14.49
#